data_AF-A0A257JV38-F1
#
_entry.id   AF-A0A257JV38-F1
#
_cell.length_a   1.000
_cell.length_b   1.000
_cell.length_c   1.000
_cell.angle_alpha   90.00
_cell.angle_beta   90.00
_cell.angle_gamma   90.00
#
_symmetry.space_group_name_H-M   'P 1'
#
loop_
_entity.id
_entity.type
_entity.pdbx_description
1 polymer ?
#
loop_
_entity_poly.entity_id
_entity_poly.type
_entity_poly.pdbx_seq_one_letter_code
_entity_poly.pdbx_strand_id
1 'polypeptide(L)'
;MNESALNKYGISFSKESFGIDVKSTHPYLNLGIFLYLFSKYKPELVEFIDTINLALCNNYNLIKYEDSEWQKELGRDVLIGIINENLTFELLYCSENDSYVSCEENFPLTDIKELFQSLLDFMESN
;
A
#
# COMPACT_ATOMS: atom_id res chain seq x y z
N MET A 1 -15.01 5.15 1.85
CA MET A 1 -14.52 4.31 0.74
C MET A 1 -14.64 5.04 -0.58
N ASN A 2 -13.55 5.12 -1.34
CA ASN A 2 -13.50 5.72 -2.67
C ASN A 2 -13.57 4.63 -3.76
N GLU A 3 -14.77 4.42 -4.31
CA GLU A 3 -15.00 3.38 -5.32
C GLU A 3 -14.25 3.66 -6.64
N SER A 4 -13.93 4.92 -6.95
CA SER A 4 -13.22 5.26 -8.19
C SER A 4 -11.80 4.72 -8.21
N ALA A 5 -11.06 4.89 -7.11
CA ALA A 5 -9.70 4.37 -6.98
C ALA A 5 -9.72 2.83 -6.95
N LEU A 6 -10.60 2.24 -6.14
CA LEU A 6 -10.75 0.78 -6.06
C LEU A 6 -11.03 0.15 -7.42
N ASN A 7 -11.97 0.71 -8.19
CA ASN A 7 -12.31 0.23 -9.53
C ASN A 7 -11.16 0.40 -10.53
N LYS A 8 -10.43 1.53 -10.48
CA LYS A 8 -9.27 1.80 -11.35
C LYS A 8 -8.20 0.71 -11.25
N TYR A 9 -7.96 0.22 -10.04
CA TYR A 9 -6.96 -0.80 -9.76
C TYR A 9 -7.53 -2.22 -9.61
N GLY A 10 -8.83 -2.40 -9.87
CA GLY A 10 -9.50 -3.70 -9.73
C GLY A 10 -9.38 -4.30 -8.32
N ILE A 11 -9.42 -3.45 -7.29
CA ILE A 11 -9.30 -3.83 -5.88
C ILE A 11 -10.69 -3.90 -5.25
N SER A 12 -10.93 -4.93 -4.45
CA SER A 12 -12.15 -5.04 -3.63
C SER A 12 -11.83 -5.67 -2.27
N PHE A 13 -12.65 -5.35 -1.28
CA PHE A 13 -12.51 -5.83 0.09
C PHE A 13 -13.72 -6.67 0.48
N SER A 14 -13.50 -7.74 1.24
CA SER A 14 -14.57 -8.51 1.89
C SER A 14 -14.17 -8.90 3.31
N LYS A 15 -15.19 -9.07 4.17
CA LYS A 15 -15.00 -9.62 5.52
C LYS A 15 -15.08 -11.14 5.45
N GLU A 16 -14.06 -11.79 5.98
CA GLU A 16 -13.97 -13.23 6.14
C GLU A 16 -13.84 -13.59 7.63
N SER A 17 -14.03 -14.87 7.97
CA SER A 17 -13.98 -15.36 9.36
C SER A 17 -12.67 -15.04 10.10
N PHE A 18 -11.57 -14.76 9.37
CA PHE A 18 -10.24 -14.49 9.92
C PHE A 18 -9.72 -13.08 9.61
N GLY A 19 -10.60 -12.15 9.24
CA GLY A 19 -10.26 -10.75 9.00
C GLY A 19 -10.72 -10.26 7.64
N ILE A 20 -9.94 -9.35 7.05
CA ILE A 20 -10.26 -8.78 5.73
C ILE A 20 -9.54 -9.58 4.65
N ASP A 21 -10.28 -9.90 3.59
CA ASP A 21 -9.76 -10.37 2.33
C ASP A 21 -9.65 -9.18 1.36
N VAL A 22 -8.56 -9.14 0.60
CA VAL A 22 -8.29 -8.13 -0.43
C VAL A 22 -8.11 -8.84 -1.75
N LYS A 23 -9.05 -8.64 -2.66
CA LYS A 23 -8.96 -9.17 -4.03
C LYS A 23 -8.43 -8.08 -4.94
N SER A 24 -7.47 -8.43 -5.78
CA SER A 24 -6.93 -7.58 -6.83
C SER A 24 -6.91 -8.33 -8.16
N THR A 25 -7.03 -7.59 -9.26
CA THR A 25 -6.90 -8.14 -10.62
C THR A 25 -5.54 -7.79 -11.21
N HIS A 26 -5.01 -8.67 -12.09
CA HIS A 26 -3.81 -8.37 -12.87
C HIS A 26 -3.98 -7.04 -13.65
N PRO A 27 -2.97 -6.16 -13.70
CA PRO A 27 -1.58 -6.35 -13.24
C PRO A 27 -1.29 -6.03 -11.76
N TYR A 28 -2.27 -5.53 -11.00
CA TYR A 28 -2.05 -4.93 -9.67
C TYR A 28 -2.00 -5.93 -8.51
N LEU A 29 -1.46 -7.13 -8.76
CA LEU A 29 -1.43 -8.20 -7.78
C LEU A 29 -0.59 -7.85 -6.55
N ASN A 30 0.60 -7.27 -6.75
CA ASN A 30 1.46 -6.90 -5.62
C ASN A 30 0.83 -5.78 -4.80
N LEU A 31 0.19 -4.80 -5.44
CA LEU A 31 -0.53 -3.74 -4.73
C LEU A 31 -1.65 -4.31 -3.86
N GLY A 32 -2.39 -5.30 -4.38
CA GLY A 32 -3.41 -6.01 -3.60
C GLY A 32 -2.82 -6.78 -2.40
N ILE A 33 -1.71 -7.48 -2.60
CA ILE A 33 -0.99 -8.18 -1.52
C ILE A 33 -0.49 -7.18 -0.48
N PHE A 34 0.07 -6.05 -0.91
CA PHE A 34 0.58 -5.01 -0.04
C PHE A 34 -0.54 -4.44 0.84
N LEU A 35 -1.70 -4.10 0.26
CA LEU A 35 -2.90 -3.70 1.01
C LEU A 35 -3.36 -4.78 1.99
N TYR A 36 -3.38 -6.05 1.57
CA TYR A 36 -3.73 -7.16 2.45
C TYR A 36 -2.82 -7.23 3.67
N LEU A 37 -1.51 -7.03 3.50
CA LEU A 37 -0.56 -7.05 4.62
C LEU A 37 -0.81 -5.89 5.60
N PHE A 38 -1.16 -4.71 5.10
CA PHE A 38 -1.59 -3.59 5.95
C PHE A 38 -2.91 -3.82 6.67
N SER A 39 -3.84 -4.59 6.08
CA SER A 39 -5.12 -4.91 6.72
C SER A 39 -4.97 -5.67 8.05
N LYS A 40 -3.80 -6.26 8.31
CA LYS A 40 -3.52 -7.06 9.51
C LYS A 40 -3.21 -6.22 10.75
N TYR A 41 -2.78 -4.97 10.57
CA TYR A 41 -2.38 -4.13 11.69
C TYR A 41 -2.78 -2.66 11.46
N LYS A 42 -3.92 -2.29 12.05
CA LYS A 42 -4.53 -0.96 11.91
C LYS A 42 -3.58 0.21 12.29
N PRO A 43 -2.82 0.17 13.40
CA PRO A 43 -1.96 1.30 13.77
C PRO A 43 -0.94 1.63 12.68
N GLU A 44 -0.30 0.63 12.09
CA GLU A 44 0.67 0.83 11.01
C GLU A 44 0.02 1.31 9.70
N LEU A 45 -1.21 0.89 9.41
CA LEU A 45 -2.00 1.47 8.31
C LEU A 45 -2.25 2.96 8.53
N VAL A 46 -2.57 3.37 9.75
CA VAL A 46 -2.77 4.80 10.09
C VAL A 46 -1.46 5.57 9.93
N GLU A 47 -0.34 5.05 10.45
CA GLU A 47 0.98 5.67 10.32
C GLU A 47 1.38 5.84 8.85
N PHE A 48 1.15 4.83 8.01
CA PHE A 48 1.43 4.90 6.58
C PHE A 48 0.59 5.99 5.88
N ILE A 49 -0.70 6.07 6.18
CA ILE A 49 -1.58 7.11 5.63
C ILE A 49 -1.12 8.50 6.08
N ASP A 50 -0.71 8.65 7.34
CA ASP A 50 -0.19 9.91 7.87
C ASP A 50 1.10 10.34 7.16
N THR A 51 2.02 9.41 6.91
CA THR A 51 3.23 9.68 6.11
C THR A 51 2.89 10.10 4.68
N ILE A 52 1.93 9.45 4.03
CA ILE A 52 1.45 9.86 2.71
C ILE A 52 0.86 11.28 2.75
N ASN A 53 0.07 11.60 3.78
CA ASN A 53 -0.49 12.94 3.95
C ASN A 53 0.60 14.00 4.14
N LEU A 54 1.68 13.70 4.87
CA LEU A 54 2.83 14.61 4.98
C LEU A 54 3.44 14.92 3.62
N ALA A 55 3.68 13.90 2.78
CA ALA A 55 4.21 14.08 1.44
C ALA A 55 3.25 14.94 0.57
N LEU A 56 1.96 14.59 0.54
CA LEU A 56 0.95 15.31 -0.25
C LEU A 56 0.72 16.76 0.19
N CYS A 57 1.00 17.09 1.46
CA CYS A 57 0.93 18.45 1.99
C CYS A 57 2.22 19.28 1.76
N ASN A 58 3.10 18.86 0.83
CA ASN A 58 4.40 19.49 0.54
C ASN A 58 5.36 19.50 1.75
N ASN A 59 5.19 18.56 2.68
CA ASN A 59 6.06 18.40 3.85
C ASN A 59 6.93 17.14 3.73
N TYR A 60 7.30 16.74 2.51
CA TYR A 60 8.13 15.56 2.26
C TYR A 60 9.48 15.63 3.00
N ASN A 61 10.04 16.83 3.13
CA ASN A 61 11.27 17.08 3.90
C ASN A 61 11.16 16.77 5.41
N LEU A 62 9.95 16.56 5.94
CA LEU A 62 9.73 16.13 7.33
C LEU A 62 9.69 14.60 7.47
N ILE A 63 9.56 13.86 6.36
CA ILE A 63 9.58 12.41 6.34
C ILE A 63 11.04 11.98 6.47
N LYS A 64 11.36 11.19 7.48
CA LYS A 64 12.70 10.62 7.59
C LYS A 64 12.89 9.56 6.51
N TYR A 65 14.14 9.30 6.15
CA TYR A 65 14.47 8.25 5.19
C TYR A 65 13.85 6.89 5.57
N GLU A 66 13.93 6.51 6.86
CA GLU A 66 13.34 5.28 7.41
C GLU A 66 11.81 5.22 7.30
N ASP A 67 11.14 6.36 7.26
CA ASP A 67 9.67 6.46 7.16
C ASP A 67 9.22 6.59 5.70
N SER A 68 10.14 6.75 4.74
CA SER A 68 9.83 6.83 3.30
C SER A 68 9.76 5.45 2.63
N GLU A 69 10.30 4.42 3.28
CA GLU A 69 10.37 3.05 2.77
C GLU A 69 9.63 2.09 3.73
N TRP A 70 8.66 1.35 3.19
CA TRP A 70 7.76 0.48 3.95
C TRP A 70 7.89 -0.97 3.47
N GLN A 71 8.60 -1.78 4.25
CA GLN A 71 8.85 -3.17 3.92
C GLN A 71 7.78 -4.09 4.50
N LYS A 72 7.33 -5.06 3.71
CA LYS A 72 6.34 -6.07 4.08
C LYS A 72 6.81 -7.46 3.69
N GLU A 73 7.04 -8.30 4.69
CA GLU A 73 7.46 -9.69 4.48
C GLU A 73 6.31 -10.57 3.98
N LEU A 74 6.61 -11.39 2.99
CA LEU A 74 5.75 -12.42 2.40
C LEU A 74 6.51 -13.75 2.41
N GLY A 75 6.71 -14.31 3.61
CA GLY A 75 7.48 -15.54 3.79
C GLY A 75 8.97 -15.29 3.53
N ARG A 76 9.46 -15.70 2.36
CA ARG A 76 10.85 -15.47 1.92
C ARG A 76 11.00 -14.26 0.99
N ASP A 77 9.88 -13.73 0.52
CA ASP A 77 9.85 -12.59 -0.40
C ASP A 77 9.47 -11.33 0.39
N VAL A 78 9.79 -10.16 -0.15
CA VAL A 78 9.51 -8.86 0.47
C VAL A 78 8.91 -7.91 -0.57
N LEU A 79 7.84 -7.21 -0.17
CA LEU A 79 7.33 -6.06 -0.88
C LEU A 79 7.84 -4.78 -0.22
N ILE A 80 8.36 -3.85 -1.02
CA ILE A 80 8.91 -2.58 -0.53
C ILE A 80 8.12 -1.45 -1.18
N GLY A 81 7.42 -0.67 -0.36
CA GLY A 81 6.71 0.53 -0.77
C GLY A 81 7.54 1.78 -0.51
N ILE A 82 7.82 2.58 -1.54
CA ILE A 82 8.65 3.79 -1.44
C ILE A 82 7.79 5.00 -1.78
N ILE A 83 7.69 5.96 -0.86
CA ILE A 83 7.07 7.26 -1.09
C ILE A 83 8.13 8.20 -1.63
N ASN A 84 7.93 8.74 -2.83
CA ASN A 84 8.90 9.61 -3.49
C ASN A 84 8.52 11.11 -3.41
N GLU A 85 9.53 11.98 -3.47
CA GLU A 85 9.36 13.44 -3.39
C GLU A 85 8.49 14.01 -4.54
N ASN A 86 8.50 13.36 -5.69
CA ASN A 86 7.68 13.72 -6.86
C ASN A 86 6.20 13.28 -6.74
N LEU A 87 5.74 12.94 -5.53
CA LEU A 87 4.38 12.51 -5.22
C LEU A 87 3.98 11.23 -5.96
N THR A 88 4.93 10.32 -6.14
CA THR A 88 4.66 8.95 -6.58
C THR A 88 4.94 7.94 -5.47
N PHE A 89 4.41 6.74 -5.67
CA PHE A 89 4.66 5.59 -4.83
C PHE A 89 5.19 4.45 -5.71
N GLU A 90 6.35 3.94 -5.38
CA GLU A 90 6.97 2.78 -6.03
C GLU A 90 6.73 1.54 -5.17
N LEU A 91 6.28 0.46 -5.81
CA LEU A 91 6.13 -0.83 -5.19
C LEU A 91 7.09 -1.82 -5.85
N LEU A 92 8.05 -2.29 -5.06
CA LEU A 92 9.08 -3.23 -5.50
C LEU A 92 8.77 -4.61 -4.94
N TYR A 93 8.94 -5.63 -5.75
CA TYR A 93 8.90 -7.03 -5.32
C TYR A 93 10.30 -7.66 -5.38
N CYS A 94 10.80 -8.06 -4.21
CA CYS A 94 12.11 -8.66 -4.00
C CYS A 94 11.92 -10.11 -3.56
N SER A 95 12.39 -11.07 -4.36
CA SER A 95 12.38 -12.49 -3.96
C SER A 95 13.74 -12.91 -3.42
N GLU A 96 13.79 -13.71 -2.36
CA GLU A 96 15.05 -14.28 -1.84
C GLU A 96 15.84 -15.06 -2.89
N ASN A 97 15.16 -15.61 -3.91
CA ASN A 97 15.78 -16.41 -4.95
C ASN A 97 16.38 -15.57 -6.09
N ASP A 98 16.05 -14.29 -6.18
CA ASP A 98 16.55 -13.37 -7.20
C ASP A 98 17.23 -12.18 -6.52
N SER A 99 18.52 -11.96 -6.79
CA SER A 99 19.28 -10.82 -6.26
C SER A 99 18.85 -9.46 -6.82
N TYR A 100 17.70 -9.40 -7.50
CA TYR A 100 17.19 -8.26 -8.25
C TYR A 100 15.73 -7.98 -7.92
N VAL A 101 15.34 -6.71 -7.97
CA VAL A 101 13.94 -6.31 -8.02
C VAL A 101 13.31 -6.92 -9.27
N SER A 102 12.29 -7.75 -9.08
CA SER A 102 11.68 -8.52 -10.18
C SER A 102 10.43 -7.85 -10.75
N CYS A 103 9.83 -6.91 -10.02
CA CYS A 103 8.71 -6.09 -10.47
C CYS A 103 8.79 -4.71 -9.80
N GLU A 104 8.61 -3.66 -10.59
CA GLU A 104 8.49 -2.27 -10.16
C GLU A 104 7.18 -1.72 -10.70
N GLU A 105 6.28 -1.33 -9.81
CA GLU A 105 5.02 -0.67 -10.15
C GLU A 105 5.03 0.76 -9.59
N ASN A 106 4.59 1.73 -10.38
CA ASN A 106 4.61 3.15 -9.99
C ASN A 106 3.19 3.74 -10.03
N PHE A 107 2.81 4.41 -8.95
CA PHE A 107 1.45 4.90 -8.74
C PHE A 107 1.46 6.37 -8.31
N PRO A 108 0.46 7.17 -8.71
CA PRO A 108 0.24 8.48 -8.10
C PRO A 108 -0.02 8.33 -6.60
N LEU A 109 0.67 9.12 -5.77
CA LEU A 109 0.56 9.01 -4.31
C LEU A 109 -0.86 9.34 -3.81
N THR A 110 -1.61 10.17 -4.55
CA THR A 110 -3.03 10.44 -4.28
C THR A 110 -3.88 9.18 -4.40
N ASP A 111 -3.63 8.34 -5.40
CA ASP A 111 -4.39 7.10 -5.59
C ASP A 111 -4.06 6.10 -4.48
N ILE A 112 -2.79 5.98 -4.10
CA ILE A 112 -2.37 5.13 -2.98
C ILE A 112 -3.04 5.58 -1.69
N LYS A 113 -3.04 6.89 -1.38
CA LYS A 113 -3.78 7.40 -0.23
C LYS A 113 -5.24 6.94 -0.24
N GLU A 114 -5.95 7.09 -1.36
CA GLU A 114 -7.37 6.74 -1.46
C GLU A 114 -7.63 5.24 -1.28
N LEU A 115 -6.74 4.38 -1.80
CA LEU A 115 -6.84 2.92 -1.62
C LEU A 115 -6.66 2.52 -0.15
N PHE A 116 -5.64 3.06 0.51
CA PHE A 116 -5.34 2.76 1.91
C PHE A 116 -6.37 3.37 2.87
N GLN A 117 -6.84 4.58 2.59
CA GLN A 117 -7.95 5.18 3.31
C GLN A 117 -9.23 4.34 3.14
N SER A 118 -9.50 3.83 1.94
CA SER A 118 -10.66 2.95 1.71
C SER A 118 -10.56 1.64 2.49
N LEU A 119 -9.35 1.09 2.66
CA LEU A 119 -9.11 -0.06 3.52
C LEU A 119 -9.38 0.27 4.99
N LEU A 120 -8.88 1.41 5.47
CA LEU A 120 -9.11 1.87 6.85
C LEU A 120 -10.61 2.08 7.12
N ASP A 121 -11.31 2.77 6.22
CA ASP A 121 -12.77 2.97 6.30
C ASP A 121 -13.50 1.62 6.35
N PHE A 122 -13.07 0.64 5.53
CA PHE A 122 -13.67 -0.69 5.50
C PHE A 122 -13.45 -1.46 6.81
N MET A 123 -12.26 -1.34 7.42
CA MET A 123 -11.96 -1.89 8.76
C MET A 123 -12.86 -1.32 9.86
N GLU A 124 -13.31 -0.07 9.70
CA GLU A 124 -14.15 0.62 10.68
C GLU A 124 -15.65 0.47 10.43
N SER A 125 -16.05 0.04 9.22
CA SER A 125 -17.44 -0.25 8.91
C SER A 125 -17.93 -1.48 9.69
N ASN A 126 -19.07 -1.38 10.39
CA ASN A 126 -19.67 -2.46 11.17
C ASN A 126 -20.24 -3.58 10.28
#